data_AF-A0A3D2ARH1-F1
#
_entry.id   AF-A0A3D2ARH1-F1
#
_cell.length_a   1.000
_cell.length_b   1.000
_cell.length_c   1.000
_cell.angle_alpha   90.00
_cell.angle_beta   90.00
_cell.angle_gamma   90.00
#
_symmetry.space_group_name_H-M   'P 1'
#
loop_
_entity.id
_entity.type
_entity.pdbx_description
1 polymer ?
#
loop_
_entity_poly.entity_id
_entity_poly.type
_entity_poly.pdbx_seq_one_letter_code
_entity_poly.pdbx_strand_id
1 'polypeptide(L)'
;MKCLCYTENMKKSYGFTIVELLIVIVVIGILAAITIVAFNGVQERARATTASSDIAGANKVVKLAEATAGSPVTTLAVLQESSKINATKGLYKVLTVCTASQGYAVAAELNSGDVYYSRNGAPAVKDNSVNALDPCPGFGWTTSTRIYAGMPTTSCANENGTCTFSGAATVAYGSLAQGRFTAMKDQTSPVACTNPYFGDPASGFAKACYVMSN
;
A
#
# COMPACT_ATOMS: atom_id res chain seq x y z
N MET A 1 17.09 72.15 -34.91
CA MET A 1 18.05 71.05 -35.11
C MET A 1 18.80 70.84 -33.78
N LYS A 2 18.42 69.86 -32.94
CA LYS A 2 19.15 69.48 -31.73
C LYS A 2 19.51 68.00 -31.88
N CYS A 3 20.80 67.67 -31.97
CA CYS A 3 21.29 66.30 -31.83
C CYS A 3 21.26 65.93 -30.35
N LEU A 4 20.47 64.92 -29.99
CA LEU A 4 20.56 64.26 -28.69
C LEU A 4 21.56 63.11 -28.83
N CYS A 5 22.66 63.19 -28.08
CA CYS A 5 23.62 62.11 -27.93
C CYS A 5 23.08 61.14 -26.86
N TYR A 6 22.61 59.96 -27.27
CA TYR A 6 22.17 58.92 -26.34
C TYR A 6 23.37 58.04 -25.97
N THR A 7 23.73 58.04 -24.69
CA THR A 7 24.74 57.14 -24.12
C THR A 7 24.14 55.73 -23.96
N GLU A 8 24.44 54.84 -24.90
CA GLU A 8 24.20 53.40 -24.76
C GLU A 8 25.07 52.84 -23.63
N ASN A 9 24.42 52.41 -22.53
CA ASN A 9 25.06 51.63 -21.49
C ASN A 9 25.46 50.25 -22.05
N MET A 10 26.68 50.12 -22.57
CA MET A 10 27.22 48.84 -23.03
C MET A 10 27.39 47.88 -21.83
N LYS A 11 26.41 47.01 -21.60
CA LYS A 11 26.54 45.88 -20.66
C LYS A 11 27.61 44.92 -21.19
N LYS A 12 28.75 44.84 -20.50
CA LYS A 12 29.80 43.84 -20.75
C LYS A 12 29.20 42.44 -20.66
N SER A 13 29.08 41.75 -21.79
CA SER A 13 28.81 40.32 -21.83
C SER A 13 30.12 39.58 -21.59
N TYR A 14 30.25 38.96 -20.42
CA TYR A 14 31.30 38.00 -20.15
C TYR A 14 30.89 36.68 -20.82
N GLY A 15 31.71 36.18 -21.75
CA GLY A 15 31.50 34.89 -22.39
C GLY A 15 31.92 33.75 -21.46
N PHE A 16 31.07 32.74 -21.33
CA PHE A 16 31.40 31.49 -20.63
C PHE A 16 32.46 30.74 -21.44
N THR A 17 33.55 30.34 -20.80
CA THR A 17 34.57 29.55 -21.50
C THR A 17 34.04 28.14 -21.75
N ILE A 18 34.41 27.52 -22.89
CA ILE A 18 34.07 26.11 -23.18
C ILE A 18 34.55 25.20 -22.04
N VAL A 19 35.69 25.55 -21.42
CA VAL A 19 36.28 24.81 -20.30
C VAL A 19 35.40 24.90 -19.05
N GLU A 20 34.85 26.06 -18.69
CA GLU A 20 33.92 26.18 -17.55
C GLU A 20 32.68 25.31 -17.74
N LEU A 21 32.11 25.29 -18.95
CA LEU A 21 30.92 24.48 -19.20
C LEU A 21 31.27 22.99 -19.19
N LEU A 22 32.45 22.61 -19.69
CA LEU A 22 32.95 21.24 -19.67
C LEU A 22 33.14 20.71 -18.25
N ILE A 23 33.79 21.47 -17.37
CA ILE A 23 34.00 20.99 -15.99
C ILE A 23 32.67 20.86 -15.25
N VAL A 24 31.68 21.71 -15.52
CA VAL A 24 30.36 21.64 -14.88
C VAL A 24 29.65 20.34 -15.27
N ILE A 25 29.60 20.00 -16.56
CA ILE A 25 28.92 18.77 -17.00
C ILE A 25 29.62 17.50 -16.49
N VAL A 26 30.95 17.54 -16.35
CA VAL A 26 31.71 16.44 -15.75
C VAL A 26 31.41 16.31 -14.27
N VAL A 27 31.42 17.42 -13.52
CA VAL A 27 31.17 17.42 -12.07
C VAL A 27 29.74 16.98 -11.76
N ILE A 28 28.72 17.49 -12.47
CA ILE A 28 27.33 17.02 -12.25
C ILE A 28 27.16 15.55 -12.64
N GLY A 29 27.88 15.07 -13.66
CA GLY A 29 27.86 13.67 -14.08
C GLY A 29 28.39 12.74 -12.98
N ILE A 30 29.52 13.10 -12.37
CA ILE A 30 30.11 12.33 -11.26
C ILE A 30 29.19 12.36 -10.03
N LEU A 31 28.67 13.54 -9.67
CA LEU A 31 27.78 13.67 -8.50
C LEU A 31 26.47 12.89 -8.70
N ALA A 32 25.86 12.94 -9.89
CA ALA A 32 24.63 12.20 -10.19
C ALA A 32 24.83 10.67 -10.14
N ALA A 33 25.97 10.17 -10.61
CA ALA A 33 26.28 8.74 -10.54
C ALA A 33 26.38 8.23 -9.09
N ILE A 34 27.04 9.00 -8.22
CA ILE A 34 27.20 8.65 -6.79
C ILE A 34 25.84 8.67 -6.08
N THR A 35 25.00 9.66 -6.34
CA THR A 35 23.70 9.81 -5.66
C THR A 35 22.73 8.70 -6.02
N ILE A 36 22.69 8.22 -7.27
CA ILE A 36 21.75 7.15 -7.70
C ILE A 36 22.01 5.84 -6.92
N VAL A 37 23.26 5.43 -6.78
CA VAL A 37 23.62 4.18 -6.07
C VAL A 37 23.26 4.30 -4.58
N ALA A 38 23.53 5.45 -3.95
CA ALA A 38 23.18 5.69 -2.56
C ALA A 38 21.65 5.77 -2.33
N PHE A 39 20.91 6.32 -3.29
CA PHE A 39 19.46 6.56 -3.16
C PHE A 39 18.64 5.26 -3.10
N ASN A 40 19.09 4.20 -3.79
CA ASN A 40 18.43 2.88 -3.74
C ASN A 40 18.43 2.29 -2.32
N GLY A 41 19.55 2.37 -1.60
CA GLY A 41 19.64 1.86 -0.22
C GLY A 41 18.89 2.71 0.81
N VAL A 42 18.67 4.00 0.56
CA VAL A 42 17.86 4.87 1.42
C VAL A 42 16.37 4.58 1.25
N GLN A 43 15.91 4.39 0.01
CA GLN A 43 14.51 4.04 -0.26
C GLN A 43 14.11 2.71 0.38
N GLU A 44 14.96 1.68 0.30
CA GLU A 44 14.66 0.37 0.91
C GLU A 44 14.53 0.48 2.44
N ARG A 45 15.44 1.21 3.09
CA ARG A 45 15.37 1.45 4.55
C ARG A 45 14.15 2.26 4.96
N ALA A 46 13.75 3.25 4.16
CA ALA A 46 12.54 4.02 4.40
C ALA A 46 11.29 3.13 4.33
N ARG A 47 11.17 2.29 3.29
CA ARG A 47 10.07 1.33 3.13
C ARG A 47 10.02 0.32 4.28
N ALA A 48 11.17 -0.22 4.70
CA ALA A 48 11.26 -1.13 5.83
C ALA A 48 10.80 -0.48 7.15
N THR A 49 11.17 0.79 7.37
CA THR A 49 10.77 1.55 8.56
C THR A 49 9.26 1.81 8.56
N THR A 50 8.69 2.19 7.41
CA THR A 50 7.23 2.37 7.25
C THR A 50 6.47 1.05 7.42
N ALA A 51 6.97 -0.05 6.85
CA ALA A 51 6.43 -1.39 7.04
C ALA A 51 6.37 -1.77 8.52
N SER A 52 7.46 -1.55 9.24
CA SER A 52 7.52 -1.83 10.67
C SER A 52 6.58 -0.95 11.49
N SER A 53 6.41 0.34 11.15
CA SER A 53 5.49 1.24 11.88
C SER A 53 4.02 0.88 11.64
N ASP A 54 3.67 0.54 10.40
CA ASP A 54 2.28 0.23 10.03
C ASP A 54 1.86 -1.12 10.62
N ILE A 55 2.74 -2.12 10.61
CA ILE A 55 2.50 -3.42 11.28
C ILE A 55 2.40 -3.23 12.79
N ALA A 56 3.21 -2.37 13.40
CA ALA A 56 3.06 -2.02 14.82
C ALA A 56 1.72 -1.33 15.11
N GLY A 57 1.23 -0.50 14.19
CA GLY A 57 -0.12 0.07 14.21
C GLY A 57 -1.21 -1.00 14.16
N ALA A 58 -1.11 -1.92 13.19
CA ALA A 58 -2.03 -3.05 13.05
C ALA A 58 -2.04 -3.95 14.30
N ASN A 59 -0.87 -4.22 14.87
CA ASN A 59 -0.74 -4.97 16.13
C ASN A 59 -1.51 -4.31 17.28
N LYS A 60 -1.53 -2.96 17.35
CA LYS A 60 -2.30 -2.24 18.38
C LYS A 60 -3.80 -2.43 18.16
N VAL A 61 -4.27 -2.34 16.92
CA VAL A 61 -5.69 -2.54 16.58
C VAL A 61 -6.15 -3.94 16.98
N VAL A 62 -5.35 -4.97 16.68
CA VAL A 62 -5.68 -6.34 17.10
C VAL A 62 -5.66 -6.48 18.62
N LYS A 63 -4.68 -5.89 19.31
CA LYS A 63 -4.63 -5.87 20.79
C LYS A 63 -5.87 -5.22 21.42
N LEU A 64 -6.39 -4.16 20.81
CA LEU A 64 -7.63 -3.51 21.24
C LEU A 64 -8.86 -4.39 21.00
N ALA A 65 -8.88 -5.13 19.88
CA ALA A 65 -9.92 -6.11 19.60
C ALA A 65 -9.91 -7.27 20.61
N GLU A 66 -8.74 -7.80 21.02
CA GLU A 66 -8.68 -8.84 22.07
C GLU A 66 -9.11 -8.29 23.43
N ALA A 67 -8.82 -7.02 23.74
CA ALA A 67 -9.24 -6.39 24.99
C ALA A 67 -10.77 -6.24 25.10
N THR A 68 -11.47 -6.14 23.97
CA THR A 68 -12.92 -5.92 23.92
C THR A 68 -13.71 -7.22 23.76
N ALA A 69 -13.21 -8.16 22.95
CA ALA A 69 -13.91 -9.40 22.60
C ALA A 69 -13.43 -10.64 23.37
N GLY A 70 -12.36 -10.51 24.17
CA GLY A 70 -11.71 -11.64 24.83
C GLY A 70 -10.77 -12.43 23.91
N SER A 71 -9.97 -13.32 24.50
CA SER A 71 -9.08 -14.24 23.78
C SER A 71 -9.77 -15.57 23.48
N PRO A 72 -9.62 -16.15 22.27
CA PRO A 72 -8.96 -15.61 21.09
C PRO A 72 -9.83 -14.58 20.36
N VAL A 73 -9.19 -13.65 19.66
CA VAL A 73 -9.90 -12.59 18.93
C VAL A 73 -10.82 -13.19 17.88
N THR A 74 -12.12 -13.00 18.07
CA THR A 74 -13.11 -13.40 17.08
C THR A 74 -13.01 -12.51 15.86
N THR A 75 -13.36 -13.07 14.72
CA THR A 75 -13.30 -12.43 13.40
C THR A 75 -14.06 -11.12 13.34
N LEU A 76 -15.23 -11.06 13.96
CA LEU A 76 -16.08 -9.87 14.03
C LEU A 76 -15.37 -8.68 14.70
N ALA A 77 -14.61 -8.92 15.77
CA ALA A 77 -13.94 -7.85 16.52
C ALA A 77 -12.78 -7.21 15.72
N VAL A 78 -12.02 -8.02 14.98
CA VAL A 78 -10.95 -7.49 14.12
C VAL A 78 -11.52 -6.85 12.85
N LEU A 79 -12.64 -7.36 12.30
CA LEU A 79 -13.29 -6.78 11.12
C LEU A 79 -13.85 -5.38 11.40
N GLN A 80 -14.47 -5.15 12.57
CA GLN A 80 -14.98 -3.83 12.97
C GLN A 80 -13.88 -2.78 13.16
N GLU A 81 -12.68 -3.24 13.51
CA GLU A 81 -11.53 -2.39 13.81
C GLU A 81 -10.55 -2.28 12.61
N SER A 82 -10.76 -3.07 11.55
CA SER A 82 -9.91 -3.13 10.36
C SER A 82 -9.85 -1.80 9.58
N SER A 83 -10.87 -0.96 9.70
CA SER A 83 -10.92 0.41 9.17
C SER A 83 -9.94 1.37 9.87
N LYS A 84 -9.49 1.04 11.09
CA LYS A 84 -8.50 1.83 11.86
C LYS A 84 -7.05 1.46 11.54
N ILE A 85 -6.82 0.44 10.71
CA ILE A 85 -5.48 0.07 10.25
C ILE A 85 -5.04 1.10 9.20
N ASN A 86 -4.33 2.13 9.66
CA ASN A 86 -3.74 3.16 8.80
C ASN A 86 -2.47 2.64 8.13
N ALA A 87 -2.63 1.81 7.11
CA ALA A 87 -1.52 1.39 6.25
C ALA A 87 -1.20 2.47 5.22
N THR A 88 0.10 2.72 4.99
CA THR A 88 0.57 3.64 3.95
C THR A 88 0.07 3.20 2.57
N LYS A 89 -0.81 4.00 1.96
CA LYS A 89 -1.42 3.72 0.65
C LYS A 89 -0.33 3.70 -0.44
N GLY A 90 -0.39 2.69 -1.32
CA GLY A 90 0.57 2.55 -2.42
C GLY A 90 1.93 1.96 -2.03
N LEU A 91 2.15 1.64 -0.75
CA LEU A 91 3.35 0.93 -0.29
C LEU A 91 3.12 -0.60 -0.31
N TYR A 92 1.94 -1.05 0.08
CA TYR A 92 1.59 -2.47 0.18
C TYR A 92 0.80 -2.95 -1.04
N LYS A 93 1.08 -4.20 -1.41
CA LYS A 93 0.27 -5.02 -2.30
C LYS A 93 -0.84 -5.75 -1.53
N VAL A 94 -0.52 -6.25 -0.33
CA VAL A 94 -1.49 -6.83 0.61
C VAL A 94 -1.05 -6.63 2.05
N LEU A 95 -2.01 -6.48 2.96
CA LEU A 95 -1.80 -6.49 4.40
C LEU A 95 -2.87 -7.41 5.01
N THR A 96 -2.43 -8.48 5.64
CA THR A 96 -3.27 -9.55 6.17
C THR A 96 -3.07 -9.66 7.67
N VAL A 97 -4.15 -9.65 8.41
CA VAL A 97 -4.23 -10.10 9.79
C VAL A 97 -4.83 -11.49 9.78
N CYS A 98 -4.20 -12.44 10.47
CA CYS A 98 -4.80 -13.74 10.69
C CYS A 98 -4.88 -14.04 12.19
N THR A 99 -5.98 -14.64 12.62
CA THR A 99 -6.22 -14.99 14.03
C THR A 99 -6.50 -16.48 14.15
N ALA A 100 -6.02 -17.07 15.23
CA ALA A 100 -6.20 -18.47 15.59
C ALA A 100 -6.41 -18.56 17.12
N SER A 101 -6.77 -19.75 17.61
CA SER A 101 -6.89 -19.98 19.06
C SER A 101 -5.58 -19.72 19.83
N GLN A 102 -4.44 -19.83 19.13
CA GLN A 102 -3.11 -19.67 19.70
C GLN A 102 -2.57 -18.22 19.61
N GLY A 103 -3.36 -17.29 19.05
CA GLY A 103 -3.00 -15.88 18.93
C GLY A 103 -3.26 -15.31 17.53
N TYR A 104 -2.50 -14.29 17.15
CA TYR A 104 -2.66 -13.60 15.87
C TYR A 104 -1.31 -13.33 15.19
N ALA A 105 -1.35 -13.15 13.88
CA ALA A 105 -0.23 -12.67 13.10
C ALA A 105 -0.69 -11.60 12.13
N VAL A 106 0.22 -10.67 11.82
CA VAL A 106 0.03 -9.65 10.80
C VAL A 106 1.13 -9.84 9.78
N ALA A 107 0.80 -9.97 8.51
CA ALA A 107 1.77 -10.02 7.43
C ALA A 107 1.42 -9.01 6.34
N ALA A 108 2.45 -8.43 5.72
CA ALA A 108 2.32 -7.45 4.67
C ALA A 108 3.26 -7.80 3.52
N GLU A 109 2.79 -7.74 2.28
CA GLU A 109 3.63 -7.75 1.08
C GLU A 109 3.68 -6.32 0.55
N LEU A 110 4.89 -5.82 0.34
CA LEU A 110 5.15 -4.52 -0.27
C LEU A 110 5.02 -4.62 -1.78
N ASN A 111 4.81 -3.48 -2.45
CA ASN A 111 4.87 -3.41 -3.91
C ASN A 111 6.27 -3.73 -4.48
N SER A 112 7.32 -3.71 -3.64
CA SER A 112 8.65 -4.23 -3.99
C SER A 112 8.73 -5.75 -4.04
N GLY A 113 7.74 -6.47 -3.49
CA GLY A 113 7.75 -7.92 -3.30
C GLY A 113 8.33 -8.37 -1.95
N ASP A 114 8.81 -7.45 -1.12
CA ASP A 114 9.30 -7.78 0.22
C ASP A 114 8.14 -8.06 1.17
N VAL A 115 8.26 -9.14 1.95
CA VAL A 115 7.26 -9.58 2.92
C VAL A 115 7.76 -9.31 4.33
N TYR A 116 6.88 -8.73 5.13
CA TYR A 116 7.10 -8.48 6.55
C TYR A 116 5.99 -9.16 7.34
N TYR A 117 6.32 -9.75 8.48
CA TYR A 117 5.32 -10.32 9.38
C TYR A 117 5.62 -10.00 10.84
N SER A 118 4.58 -10.05 11.65
CA SER A 118 4.58 -9.91 13.10
C SER A 118 3.71 -11.02 13.68
N ARG A 119 4.15 -11.60 14.80
CA ARG A 119 3.40 -12.62 15.54
C ARG A 119 3.11 -12.13 16.94
N ASN A 120 1.85 -12.21 17.38
CA ASN A 120 1.41 -11.87 18.74
C ASN A 120 1.95 -10.51 19.24
N GLY A 121 2.03 -9.54 18.33
CA GLY A 121 2.51 -8.20 18.66
C GLY A 121 4.01 -8.04 18.79
N ALA A 122 4.80 -9.01 18.34
CA ALA A 122 6.25 -8.89 18.18
C ALA A 122 6.62 -7.81 17.14
N PRO A 123 7.86 -7.30 17.15
CA PRO A 123 8.35 -6.43 16.08
C PRO A 123 8.24 -7.10 14.71
N ALA A 124 8.00 -6.30 13.67
CA ALA A 124 7.92 -6.80 12.31
C ALA A 124 9.28 -7.35 11.86
N VAL A 125 9.27 -8.55 11.27
CA VAL A 125 10.45 -9.22 10.71
C VAL A 125 10.26 -9.34 9.20
N LYS A 126 11.31 -9.05 8.43
CA LYS A 126 11.34 -9.30 6.99
C LYS A 126 11.59 -10.79 6.74
N ASP A 127 10.66 -11.47 6.07
CA ASP A 127 10.84 -12.84 5.61
C ASP A 127 10.00 -13.09 4.36
N ASN A 128 10.69 -13.17 3.23
CA ASN A 128 10.09 -13.38 1.91
C ASN A 128 9.63 -14.83 1.68
N SER A 129 9.86 -15.73 2.65
CA SER A 129 9.39 -17.12 2.61
C SER A 129 7.97 -17.26 3.16
N VAL A 130 7.48 -16.25 3.89
CA VAL A 130 6.12 -16.25 4.44
C VAL A 130 5.12 -15.84 3.36
N ASN A 131 4.01 -16.57 3.26
CA ASN A 131 2.90 -16.16 2.42
C ASN A 131 2.14 -15.01 3.09
N ALA A 132 2.33 -13.77 2.63
CA ALA A 132 1.64 -12.60 3.18
C ALA A 132 0.11 -12.65 3.03
N LEU A 133 -0.42 -13.39 2.04
CA LEU A 133 -1.87 -13.60 1.86
C LEU A 133 -2.45 -14.54 2.91
N ASP A 134 -1.62 -15.42 3.46
CA ASP A 134 -2.01 -16.43 4.40
C ASP A 134 -0.85 -16.85 5.30
N PRO A 135 -0.50 -16.01 6.29
CA PRO A 135 0.69 -16.23 7.06
C PRO A 135 0.49 -17.30 8.15
N CYS A 136 -0.76 -17.61 8.53
CA CYS A 136 -1.09 -18.50 9.64
C CYS A 136 -0.63 -19.97 9.45
N PRO A 137 -0.82 -20.63 8.30
CA PRO A 137 -0.27 -21.96 8.06
C PRO A 137 1.26 -22.02 8.12
N GLY A 138 1.94 -20.94 7.72
CA GLY A 138 3.40 -20.80 7.86
C GLY A 138 3.87 -20.81 9.32
N PHE A 139 2.97 -20.52 10.27
CA PHE A 139 3.23 -20.59 11.71
C PHE A 139 2.67 -21.85 12.39
N GLY A 140 2.18 -22.81 11.61
CA GLY A 140 1.58 -24.06 12.11
C GLY A 140 0.13 -23.90 12.60
N TRP A 141 -0.54 -22.81 12.26
CA TRP A 141 -1.94 -22.59 12.63
C TRP A 141 -2.85 -22.97 11.47
N THR A 142 -3.52 -24.12 11.58
CA THR A 142 -4.37 -24.70 10.52
C THR A 142 -5.82 -24.23 10.59
N THR A 143 -6.29 -23.82 11.77
CA THR A 143 -7.63 -23.29 11.99
C THR A 143 -7.52 -21.80 12.29
N SER A 144 -7.36 -21.02 11.23
CA SER A 144 -7.18 -19.57 11.31
C SER A 144 -8.22 -18.85 10.49
N THR A 145 -8.65 -17.67 10.94
CA THR A 145 -9.36 -16.75 10.06
C THR A 145 -8.43 -15.68 9.55
N ARG A 146 -8.64 -15.25 8.30
CA ARG A 146 -7.88 -14.20 7.63
C ARG A 146 -8.76 -12.98 7.46
N ILE A 147 -8.15 -11.82 7.67
CA ILE A 147 -8.75 -10.51 7.52
C ILE A 147 -7.72 -9.68 6.80
N TYR A 148 -8.08 -9.15 5.65
CA TYR A 148 -7.18 -8.28 4.92
C TYR A 148 -7.55 -6.84 5.23
N ALA A 149 -6.54 -6.02 5.56
CA ALA A 149 -6.75 -4.60 5.83
C ALA A 149 -7.22 -3.89 4.56
N GLY A 150 -8.28 -3.10 4.68
CA GLY A 150 -8.88 -2.40 3.54
C GLY A 150 -9.63 -3.31 2.55
N MET A 151 -9.98 -4.54 2.94
CA MET A 151 -10.85 -5.38 2.12
C MET A 151 -12.32 -5.29 2.52
N PRO A 152 -13.18 -5.43 1.51
CA PRO A 152 -14.60 -5.38 1.71
C PRO A 152 -15.12 -6.69 2.32
N THR A 153 -15.95 -6.58 3.34
CA THR A 153 -16.49 -7.75 4.08
C THR A 153 -17.87 -8.16 3.61
N THR A 154 -18.56 -7.27 2.89
CA THR A 154 -19.95 -7.43 2.48
C THR A 154 -20.02 -7.68 0.99
N SER A 155 -20.18 -8.94 0.59
CA SER A 155 -20.37 -9.31 -0.82
C SER A 155 -21.69 -8.74 -1.33
N CYS A 156 -21.67 -8.08 -2.48
CA CYS A 156 -22.86 -7.51 -3.12
C CYS A 156 -23.23 -8.19 -4.44
N ALA A 157 -22.25 -8.67 -5.22
CA ALA A 157 -22.49 -9.33 -6.49
C ALA A 157 -21.31 -10.22 -6.91
N ASN A 158 -21.58 -11.32 -7.60
CA ASN A 158 -20.54 -12.16 -8.22
C ASN A 158 -19.93 -11.47 -9.46
N GLU A 159 -18.83 -12.00 -9.98
CA GLU A 159 -18.25 -11.59 -11.27
C GLU A 159 -19.31 -11.60 -12.38
N ASN A 160 -19.32 -10.54 -13.18
CA ASN A 160 -20.34 -10.20 -14.19
C ASN A 160 -21.72 -9.81 -13.66
N GLY A 161 -21.88 -9.68 -12.34
CA GLY A 161 -23.06 -9.09 -11.72
C GLY A 161 -23.01 -7.56 -11.62
N THR A 162 -24.05 -6.99 -11.03
CA THR A 162 -24.13 -5.57 -10.69
C THR A 162 -24.25 -5.40 -9.19
N CYS A 163 -23.28 -4.72 -8.59
CA CYS A 163 -23.30 -4.37 -7.17
C CYS A 163 -24.23 -3.18 -6.94
N THR A 164 -25.26 -3.38 -6.11
CA THR A 164 -26.18 -2.31 -5.68
C THR A 164 -25.95 -1.97 -4.22
N PHE A 165 -26.07 -0.68 -3.90
CA PHE A 165 -25.91 -0.14 -2.56
C PHE A 165 -26.69 1.18 -2.47
N SER A 166 -26.96 1.65 -1.25
CA SER A 166 -27.64 2.91 -0.99
C SER A 166 -26.66 3.97 -0.50
N GLY A 167 -26.80 5.20 -1.00
CA GLY A 167 -25.90 6.31 -0.67
C GLY A 167 -24.54 6.23 -1.39
N ALA A 168 -23.56 6.97 -0.87
CA ALA A 168 -22.19 6.91 -1.36
C ALA A 168 -21.45 5.75 -0.67
N ALA A 169 -20.87 4.83 -1.44
CA ALA A 169 -20.13 3.70 -0.92
C ALA A 169 -18.85 3.43 -1.71
N THR A 170 -17.89 2.76 -1.06
CA THR A 170 -16.71 2.26 -1.78
C THR A 170 -16.96 0.81 -2.21
N VAL A 171 -16.90 0.56 -3.51
CA VAL A 171 -17.07 -0.78 -4.09
C VAL A 171 -15.71 -1.36 -4.42
N ALA A 172 -15.44 -2.57 -3.98
CA ALA A 172 -14.22 -3.28 -4.28
C ALA A 172 -14.50 -4.58 -5.02
N TYR A 173 -13.73 -4.83 -6.06
CA TYR A 173 -13.82 -6.00 -6.94
C TYR A 173 -12.55 -6.82 -6.83
N GLY A 174 -12.67 -8.13 -6.62
CA GLY A 174 -11.49 -8.98 -6.39
C GLY A 174 -11.81 -10.38 -5.89
N SER A 175 -10.78 -11.09 -5.45
CA SER A 175 -10.89 -12.46 -4.94
C SER A 175 -10.50 -12.52 -3.46
N LEU A 176 -11.45 -12.87 -2.58
CA LEU A 176 -11.20 -13.06 -1.14
C LEU A 176 -10.19 -14.18 -0.90
N ALA A 177 -10.22 -15.23 -1.73
CA ALA A 177 -9.30 -16.35 -1.63
C ALA A 177 -7.84 -15.94 -1.87
N GLN A 178 -7.63 -14.95 -2.74
CA GLN A 178 -6.29 -14.45 -3.10
C GLN A 178 -5.93 -13.14 -2.42
N GLY A 179 -6.84 -12.53 -1.66
CA GLY A 179 -6.60 -11.22 -1.06
C GLY A 179 -6.20 -10.14 -2.07
N ARG A 180 -6.78 -10.14 -3.27
CA ARG A 180 -6.46 -9.15 -4.32
C ARG A 180 -7.71 -8.44 -4.80
N PHE A 181 -7.72 -7.11 -4.64
CA PHE A 181 -8.88 -6.27 -4.90
C PHE A 181 -8.49 -4.94 -5.52
N THR A 182 -9.32 -4.45 -6.42
CA THR A 182 -9.35 -3.05 -6.85
C THR A 182 -10.56 -2.38 -6.23
N ALA A 183 -10.37 -1.24 -5.56
CA ALA A 183 -11.45 -0.49 -4.93
C ALA A 183 -11.72 0.84 -5.66
N MET A 184 -12.99 1.17 -5.84
CA MET A 184 -13.48 2.44 -6.33
C MET A 184 -14.28 3.14 -5.25
N LYS A 185 -13.82 4.33 -4.87
CA LYS A 185 -14.40 5.14 -3.79
C LYS A 185 -15.55 5.98 -4.27
N ASP A 186 -16.38 6.39 -3.31
CA ASP A 186 -17.42 7.40 -3.49
C ASP A 186 -18.36 7.12 -4.66
N GLN A 187 -18.65 5.83 -4.89
CA GLN A 187 -19.60 5.41 -5.90
C GLN A 187 -20.99 5.78 -5.41
N THR A 188 -21.81 6.37 -6.28
CA THR A 188 -23.17 6.83 -5.97
C THR A 188 -24.23 6.14 -6.86
N SER A 189 -23.81 5.18 -7.66
CA SER A 189 -24.67 4.47 -8.63
C SER A 189 -24.26 3.00 -8.70
N PRO A 190 -25.17 2.09 -9.12
CA PRO A 190 -24.84 0.67 -9.24
C PRO A 190 -23.59 0.43 -10.08
N VAL A 191 -22.73 -0.46 -9.62
CA VAL A 191 -21.41 -0.70 -10.22
C VAL A 191 -21.34 -2.09 -10.84
N ALA A 192 -20.85 -2.17 -12.09
CA ALA A 192 -20.67 -3.44 -12.79
C ALA A 192 -19.41 -4.17 -12.27
N CYS A 193 -19.57 -5.44 -11.92
CA CYS A 193 -18.52 -6.28 -11.32
C CYS A 193 -17.71 -7.02 -12.38
N THR A 194 -17.00 -6.25 -13.20
CA THR A 194 -16.33 -6.78 -14.39
C THR A 194 -14.91 -6.26 -14.53
N ASN A 195 -14.07 -7.05 -15.22
CA ASN A 195 -12.68 -6.69 -15.50
C ASN A 195 -12.52 -5.38 -16.30
N PRO A 196 -13.38 -5.03 -17.29
CA PRO A 196 -13.29 -3.75 -17.98
C PRO A 196 -13.48 -2.53 -17.07
N TYR A 197 -14.20 -2.67 -15.94
CA TYR A 197 -14.48 -1.55 -15.04
C TYR A 197 -13.41 -1.38 -13.96
N PHE A 198 -12.92 -2.49 -13.38
CA PHE A 198 -11.96 -2.48 -12.26
C PHE A 198 -10.53 -2.93 -12.62
N GLY A 199 -10.30 -3.36 -13.85
CA GLY A 199 -9.14 -4.19 -14.20
C GLY A 199 -9.31 -5.64 -13.70
N ASP A 200 -8.29 -6.47 -13.91
CA ASP A 200 -8.25 -7.85 -13.42
C ASP A 200 -7.28 -7.98 -12.22
N PRO A 201 -7.74 -7.70 -10.99
CA PRO A 201 -6.89 -7.76 -9.80
C PRO A 201 -6.47 -9.19 -9.43
N ALA A 202 -7.22 -10.21 -9.86
CA ALA A 202 -7.01 -11.60 -9.48
C ALA A 202 -7.18 -12.51 -10.70
N SER A 203 -6.27 -12.35 -11.68
CA SER A 203 -6.33 -13.12 -12.92
C SER A 203 -6.20 -14.62 -12.67
N GLY A 204 -7.09 -15.41 -13.28
CA GLY A 204 -7.19 -16.86 -13.09
C GLY A 204 -7.98 -17.30 -11.86
N PHE A 205 -8.53 -16.37 -11.07
CA PHE A 205 -9.32 -16.69 -9.87
C PHE A 205 -10.74 -16.12 -9.95
N ALA A 206 -11.67 -16.79 -9.27
CA ALA A 206 -13.05 -16.31 -9.14
C ALA A 206 -13.07 -14.96 -8.41
N LYS A 207 -13.79 -13.99 -8.98
CA LYS A 207 -13.91 -12.63 -8.45
C LYS A 207 -15.35 -12.32 -8.06
N ALA A 208 -15.51 -11.33 -7.20
CA ALA A 208 -16.79 -10.77 -6.80
C ALA A 208 -16.62 -9.29 -6.42
N CYS A 209 -17.72 -8.55 -6.45
CA CYS A 209 -17.81 -7.24 -5.85
C CYS A 209 -18.28 -7.32 -4.41
N TYR A 210 -17.83 -6.32 -3.66
CA TYR A 210 -18.18 -6.16 -2.28
C TYR A 210 -18.25 -4.66 -1.96
N VAL A 211 -19.03 -4.30 -0.95
CA VAL A 211 -19.19 -2.93 -0.48
C VAL A 211 -18.41 -2.77 0.83
N MET A 212 -17.62 -1.70 0.93
CA MET A 212 -16.95 -1.31 2.17
C MET A 212 -17.81 -0.33 2.95
N SER A 213 -18.02 -0.60 4.23
CA SER A 213 -18.57 0.36 5.18
C SER A 213 -17.53 1.46 5.42
N ASN A 214 -17.94 2.70 5.18
CA ASN A 214 -17.12 3.90 5.42
C ASN A 214 -16.94 4.16 6.91
#